data_AF-A0A6P3ZRL7-F1
#
_entry.id   AF-A0A6P3ZRL7-F1
#
_cell.length_a   1.000
_cell.length_b   1.000
_cell.length_c   1.000
_cell.angle_alpha   90.00
_cell.angle_beta   90.00
_cell.angle_gamma   90.00
#
_symmetry.space_group_name_H-M   'P 1'
#
loop_
_entity.id
_entity.type
_entity.pdbx_description
1 polymer ?
#
loop_
_entity_poly.entity_id
_entity_poly.type
_entity_poly.pdbx_seq_one_letter_code
_entity_poly.pdbx_strand_id
1 'polypeptide(L)'
;MVKPKSTVPSKIREHTRFYPYFKDCIGAIDGTYIPATVKGRDVSSYRNRHGKILQNVLAACNFDLEFIYVLSGWEGSTHDSKLLHDALSRRNRLKVPQESNDESPSLLLTQETEENNFEELVES
;
A
#
# COMPACT_ATOMS: atom_id res chain seq x y z
N MET A 1 14.08 -12.79 -3.31
CA MET A 1 13.34 -11.63 -2.74
C MET A 1 13.68 -11.54 -1.27
N VAL A 2 13.84 -10.34 -0.73
CA VAL A 2 14.14 -10.18 0.69
C VAL A 2 12.86 -10.37 1.52
N LYS A 3 13.01 -10.87 2.76
CA LYS A 3 11.87 -10.98 3.67
C LYS A 3 11.55 -9.59 4.23
N PRO A 4 10.28 -9.16 4.22
CA PRO A 4 9.90 -7.89 4.82
C PRO A 4 10.20 -7.92 6.33
N LYS A 5 10.78 -6.84 6.83
CA LYS A 5 10.98 -6.61 8.27
C LYS A 5 9.68 -6.06 8.85
N SER A 6 9.33 -6.47 10.06
CA SER A 6 8.13 -6.00 10.78
C SER A 6 8.38 -4.76 11.64
N THR A 7 9.63 -4.30 11.75
CA THR A 7 9.99 -3.11 12.50
C THR A 7 9.86 -1.87 11.65
N VAL A 8 9.31 -0.80 12.21
CA VAL A 8 9.26 0.52 11.59
C VAL A 8 10.66 0.97 11.14
N PRO A 9 10.88 1.26 9.84
CA PRO A 9 12.17 1.72 9.34
C PRO A 9 12.60 3.04 10.01
N SER A 10 13.90 3.21 10.27
CA SER A 10 14.46 4.45 10.85
C SER A 10 14.07 5.69 10.05
N LYS A 11 14.07 5.58 8.72
CA LYS A 11 13.63 6.61 7.75
C LYS A 11 12.21 7.15 8.02
N ILE A 12 11.34 6.37 8.66
CA ILE A 12 10.00 6.80 9.10
C ILE A 12 10.03 7.20 10.57
N ARG A 13 10.57 6.33 11.43
CA ARG A 13 10.56 6.48 12.89
C ARG A 13 11.20 7.79 13.36
N GLU A 14 12.25 8.24 12.69
CA GLU A 14 13.04 9.42 13.08
C GLU A 14 12.50 10.73 12.47
N HIS A 15 11.45 10.65 11.65
CA HIS A 15 10.87 11.80 10.98
C HIS A 15 9.46 12.09 11.50
N THR A 16 9.33 13.12 12.34
CA THR A 16 8.05 13.61 12.90
C THR A 16 7.00 13.92 11.85
N ARG A 17 7.42 14.31 10.63
CA ARG A 17 6.53 14.55 9.50
C ARG A 17 5.95 13.27 8.89
N PHE A 18 6.71 12.18 8.82
CA PHE A 18 6.29 10.94 8.13
C PHE A 18 5.72 9.90 9.09
N TYR A 19 6.23 9.88 10.32
CA TYR A 19 5.84 8.91 11.33
C TYR A 19 4.31 8.80 11.53
N PRO A 20 3.53 9.90 11.64
CA PRO A 20 2.08 9.82 11.85
C PRO A 20 1.33 9.11 10.71
N TYR A 21 1.88 9.10 9.49
CA TYR A 21 1.20 8.57 8.30
C TYR A 21 1.71 7.19 7.87
N PHE A 22 2.94 6.84 8.27
CA PHE A 22 3.63 5.65 7.76
C PHE A 22 4.14 4.72 8.86
N LYS A 23 3.65 4.86 10.10
CA LYS A 23 4.12 4.13 11.29
C LYS A 23 4.29 2.62 11.08
N ASP A 24 3.49 1.97 10.24
CA ASP A 24 3.58 0.52 9.99
C ASP A 24 3.83 0.17 8.51
N CYS A 25 4.24 1.18 7.73
CA CYS A 25 4.57 0.99 6.33
C CYS A 25 5.87 0.17 6.21
N ILE A 26 5.77 -0.99 5.57
CA ILE A 26 6.92 -1.88 5.30
C ILE A 26 7.61 -1.58 3.97
N GLY A 27 6.97 -0.79 3.10
CA GLY A 27 7.43 -0.58 1.74
C GLY A 27 6.42 0.09 0.82
N ALA A 28 6.78 0.21 -0.45
CA ALA A 28 5.91 0.71 -1.50
C ALA A 28 5.50 -0.43 -2.44
N ILE A 29 4.34 -0.30 -3.07
CA ILE A 29 3.86 -1.19 -4.13
C ILE A 29 3.41 -0.35 -5.32
N ASP A 30 3.77 -0.77 -6.52
CA ASP A 30 3.34 -0.09 -7.73
C ASP A 30 3.25 -1.06 -8.93
N GLY A 31 2.40 -0.72 -9.88
CA GLY A 31 2.27 -1.37 -11.17
C GLY A 31 3.21 -0.72 -12.20
N THR A 32 3.94 -1.52 -12.96
CA THR A 32 4.83 -1.03 -14.00
C THR A 32 4.69 -1.83 -15.28
N TYR A 33 4.73 -1.14 -16.42
CA TYR A 33 4.69 -1.79 -17.73
C TYR A 33 6.10 -2.03 -18.25
N ILE A 34 6.43 -3.30 -18.52
CA ILE A 34 7.69 -3.67 -19.17
C ILE A 34 7.43 -4.24 -20.57
N PRO A 35 8.35 -4.06 -21.53
CA PRO A 35 8.25 -4.69 -22.84
C PRO A 35 8.06 -6.20 -22.74
N ALA A 36 7.17 -6.74 -23.58
CA ALA A 36 6.91 -8.18 -23.65
C ALA A 36 7.05 -8.68 -25.09
N THR A 37 7.51 -9.93 -25.23
CA THR A 37 7.49 -10.65 -26.50
C THR A 37 6.44 -11.73 -26.42
N VAL A 38 5.31 -11.51 -27.09
CA VAL A 38 4.16 -12.42 -27.13
C VAL A 38 3.90 -12.82 -28.56
N LYS A 39 3.48 -14.07 -28.80
CA LYS A 39 3.19 -14.61 -30.13
C LYS A 39 1.77 -15.14 -30.20
N GLY A 40 1.19 -15.15 -31.40
CA GLY A 40 -0.10 -15.78 -31.65
C GLY A 40 -1.27 -14.96 -31.13
N ARG A 41 -2.26 -15.64 -30.53
CA ARG A 41 -3.57 -15.06 -30.20
C ARG A 41 -3.54 -14.11 -29.02
N ASP A 42 -2.54 -14.22 -28.15
CA ASP A 42 -2.46 -13.42 -26.91
C ASP A 42 -1.91 -12.00 -27.15
N VAL A 43 -1.35 -11.72 -28.34
CA VAL A 43 -0.74 -10.41 -28.66
C VAL A 43 -1.72 -9.25 -28.46
N SER A 44 -3.00 -9.45 -28.76
CA SER A 44 -4.03 -8.42 -28.59
C SER A 44 -4.18 -8.00 -27.13
N SER A 45 -4.15 -8.94 -26.19
CA SER A 45 -4.29 -8.68 -24.76
C SER A 45 -3.10 -7.92 -24.19
N TYR A 46 -1.89 -8.13 -24.72
CA TYR A 46 -0.67 -7.44 -24.28
C TYR A 46 -0.46 -6.08 -24.95
N ARG A 47 -1.34 -5.70 -25.89
CA ARG A 47 -1.22 -4.42 -26.59
C ARG A 47 -1.86 -3.29 -25.77
N ASN A 48 -1.09 -2.25 -25.49
CA ASN A 48 -1.63 -1.05 -24.85
C ASN A 48 -2.28 -0.08 -25.86
N ARG A 49 -2.88 1.02 -25.36
CA ARG A 49 -3.50 2.08 -26.19
C ARG A 49 -2.55 2.79 -27.17
N HIS A 50 -1.23 2.63 -26.97
CA HIS A 50 -0.19 3.19 -27.85
C HIS A 50 0.36 2.14 -28.84
N GLY A 51 -0.28 0.97 -28.94
CA GLY A 51 0.11 -0.10 -29.85
C GLY A 51 1.33 -0.92 -29.44
N LYS A 52 1.93 -0.64 -28.28
CA LYS A 52 3.10 -1.35 -27.74
C LYS A 52 2.68 -2.66 -27.06
N ILE A 53 3.48 -3.71 -27.23
CA ILE A 53 3.30 -4.99 -26.55
C ILE A 53 4.04 -4.94 -25.22
N LEU A 54 3.27 -4.86 -24.13
CA LEU A 54 3.76 -4.71 -22.76
C LEU A 54 3.11 -5.78 -21.87
N GLN A 55 3.78 -6.13 -20.79
CA GLN A 55 3.18 -6.85 -19.67
C GLN A 55 3.09 -5.90 -18.46
N ASN A 56 2.04 -6.04 -17.67
CA ASN A 56 1.93 -5.33 -16.39
C ASN A 56 2.64 -6.17 -15.31
N VAL A 57 3.48 -5.52 -14.52
CA VAL A 57 4.24 -6.11 -13.42
C VAL A 57 3.90 -5.36 -12.15
N LEU A 58 3.42 -6.05 -11.13
CA LEU A 58 3.26 -5.48 -9.79
C LEU A 58 4.52 -5.77 -8.99
N ALA A 59 5.18 -4.74 -8.48
CA ALA A 59 6.34 -4.89 -7.64
C ALA A 59 6.15 -4.18 -6.31
N ALA A 60 6.65 -4.78 -5.23
CA ALA A 60 6.77 -4.14 -3.94
C ALA A 60 8.22 -4.16 -3.46
N CYS A 61 8.66 -3.07 -2.87
CA CYS A 61 10.01 -2.90 -2.33
C CYS A 61 9.98 -2.37 -0.90
N ASN A 62 11.02 -2.68 -0.12
CA ASN A 62 11.23 -2.09 1.20
C ASN A 62 11.87 -0.70 1.09
N PHE A 63 12.11 -0.06 2.23
CA PHE A 63 12.73 1.26 2.30
C PHE A 63 14.21 1.30 1.90
N ASP A 64 14.85 0.14 1.74
CA ASP A 64 16.21 -0.01 1.21
C ASP A 64 16.20 -0.29 -0.30
N LEU A 65 15.03 -0.12 -0.95
CA LEU A 65 14.79 -0.33 -2.38
C LEU A 65 14.97 -1.78 -2.84
N GLU A 66 14.91 -2.73 -1.92
CA GLU A 66 15.01 -4.15 -2.22
C GLU A 66 13.62 -4.73 -2.51
N PHE A 67 13.49 -5.51 -3.57
CA PHE A 67 12.22 -6.16 -3.89
C PHE A 67 11.83 -7.21 -2.84
N ILE A 68 10.66 -7.01 -2.24
CA ILE A 68 10.01 -7.95 -1.31
C ILE A 68 8.95 -8.80 -2.03
N TYR A 69 8.37 -8.30 -3.12
CA TYR A 69 7.42 -9.03 -3.96
C TYR A 69 7.44 -8.57 -5.42
N VAL A 70 7.36 -9.50 -6.37
CA VAL A 70 7.24 -9.23 -7.81
C VAL A 70 6.25 -10.23 -8.40
N LEU A 71 5.26 -9.70 -9.11
CA LEU A 71 4.30 -10.43 -9.92
C LEU A 71 4.40 -9.94 -11.36
N SER A 72 4.79 -10.84 -12.26
CA SER A 72 4.91 -10.59 -13.70
C SER A 72 3.99 -11.50 -14.51
N GLY A 73 3.94 -11.28 -15.83
CA GLY A 73 3.21 -12.14 -16.76
C GLY A 73 1.73 -11.78 -16.93
N TRP A 74 1.29 -10.65 -16.39
CA TRP A 74 -0.04 -10.12 -16.67
C TRP A 74 -0.06 -9.33 -17.96
N GLU A 75 -1.18 -9.37 -18.66
CA GLU A 75 -1.35 -8.68 -19.92
C GLU A 75 -1.23 -7.17 -19.74
N GLY A 76 -0.61 -6.48 -20.71
CA GLY A 76 -0.43 -5.03 -20.69
C GLY A 76 -1.71 -4.20 -20.77
N SER A 77 -2.87 -4.83 -20.98
CA SER A 77 -4.18 -4.19 -20.88
C SER A 77 -4.84 -4.36 -19.51
N THR A 78 -4.23 -5.14 -18.60
CA THR A 78 -4.84 -5.46 -17.32
C THR A 78 -4.80 -4.29 -16.35
N HIS A 79 -5.95 -4.03 -15.72
CA HIS A 79 -6.10 -3.04 -14.66
C HIS A 79 -5.31 -3.40 -13.39
N ASP A 80 -4.73 -2.40 -12.73
CA ASP A 80 -3.91 -2.61 -11.53
C ASP A 80 -4.69 -3.24 -10.37
N SER A 81 -5.99 -2.97 -10.26
CA SER A 81 -6.87 -3.61 -9.26
C SER A 81 -6.93 -5.13 -9.43
N LYS A 82 -6.92 -5.63 -10.67
CA LYS A 82 -6.91 -7.07 -10.97
C LYS A 82 -5.55 -7.68 -10.63
N LEU A 83 -4.45 -6.99 -10.95
CA LEU A 83 -3.10 -7.43 -10.55
C LEU A 83 -2.96 -7.49 -9.04
N LEU A 84 -3.41 -6.46 -8.33
CA LEU A 84 -3.35 -6.41 -6.88
C LEU A 84 -4.19 -7.52 -6.24
N HIS A 85 -5.42 -7.73 -6.72
CA HIS A 85 -6.28 -8.80 -6.25
C HIS A 85 -5.62 -10.17 -6.41
N ASP A 86 -5.04 -10.44 -7.58
CA ASP A 86 -4.33 -11.68 -7.84
C ASP A 86 -3.04 -11.80 -7.03
N ALA A 87 -2.32 -10.70 -6.78
CA ALA A 87 -1.18 -10.69 -5.87
C ALA A 87 -1.55 -11.11 -4.45
N LEU A 88 -2.77 -10.79 -3.99
CA LEU A 88 -3.25 -11.10 -2.65
C LEU A 88 -3.87 -12.51 -2.52
N SER A 89 -4.45 -13.06 -3.59
CA SER A 89 -5.22 -14.32 -3.53
C SER A 89 -4.44 -15.57 -3.95
N ARG A 90 -3.32 -15.42 -4.68
CA ARG A 90 -2.53 -16.55 -5.19
C ARG A 90 -1.81 -17.36 -4.09
N ARG A 91 -1.32 -18.56 -4.43
CA ARG A 91 -0.55 -19.41 -3.50
C ARG A 91 0.72 -18.74 -2.98
N ASN A 92 1.46 -18.08 -3.86
CA ASN A 92 2.66 -17.30 -3.55
C ASN A 92 2.33 -15.81 -3.32
N ARG A 93 1.26 -15.51 -2.57
CA ARG A 93 0.75 -14.15 -2.38
C ARG A 93 1.75 -13.18 -1.79
N LEU A 94 1.54 -11.90 -2.08
CA LEU A 94 2.07 -10.79 -1.30
C LEU A 94 1.61 -10.95 0.16
N LYS A 95 2.57 -10.96 1.09
CA LYS A 95 2.29 -11.05 2.52
C LYS A 95 2.18 -9.64 3.11
N VAL A 96 0.96 -9.24 3.42
CA VAL A 96 0.68 -8.01 4.15
C VAL A 96 0.62 -8.35 5.65
N PRO A 97 1.48 -7.76 6.49
CA PRO A 97 1.39 -7.91 7.94
C PRO A 97 -0.02 -7.55 8.41
N GLN A 98 -0.61 -8.36 9.28
CA GLN A 98 -1.84 -8.01 9.97
C GLN A 98 -1.45 -7.31 11.27
N GLU A 99 -2.25 -6.33 11.70
CA GLU A 99 -2.11 -5.78 13.04
C GLU A 99 -2.30 -6.91 14.05
N SER A 100 -1.35 -7.10 14.96
CA SER A 100 -1.55 -7.94 16.12
C SER A 100 -2.54 -7.22 17.04
N ASN A 101 -3.66 -7.86 17.37
CA ASN A 101 -4.70 -7.34 18.29
C ASN A 101 -4.20 -7.10 19.74
N ASP A 102 -2.89 -7.17 19.99
CA ASP A 102 -2.32 -7.19 21.33
C ASP A 102 -1.99 -5.80 21.91
N GLU A 103 -2.30 -4.70 21.21
CA GLU A 103 -2.27 -3.36 21.79
C GLU A 103 -3.51 -2.53 21.43
N SER A 104 -4.60 -2.75 22.16
CA SER A 104 -5.49 -1.65 22.56
C SER A 104 -4.94 -1.10 23.88
N PRO A 105 -4.55 0.17 23.98
CA PRO A 105 -5.55 1.22 24.26
C PRO A 105 -5.17 2.64 23.79
N SER A 106 -6.05 3.30 23.03
CA SER A 106 -6.19 4.78 23.08
C SER A 106 -7.43 5.28 22.30
N LEU A 107 -8.61 4.83 22.71
CA LEU A 107 -9.84 5.64 22.61
C LEU A 107 -10.00 6.38 23.93
N LEU A 108 -9.19 7.40 24.20
CA LEU A 108 -9.35 8.31 25.34
C LEU A 108 -8.59 9.63 25.07
N LEU A 109 -9.16 10.47 24.20
CA LEU A 109 -8.89 11.90 24.00
C LEU A 109 -9.99 12.36 23.02
N THR A 110 -11.01 13.17 23.31
CA THR A 110 -11.32 14.17 24.33
C THR A 110 -12.85 14.23 24.47
N GLN A 111 -13.39 14.03 25.66
CA GLN A 111 -14.69 14.59 26.04
C GLN A 111 -14.44 15.38 27.32
N GLU A 112 -14.05 16.64 27.16
CA GLU A 112 -14.09 17.66 28.21
C GLU A 112 -13.76 19.01 27.55
N THR A 113 -14.80 19.66 27.03
CA THR A 113 -14.83 21.12 26.82
C THR A 113 -16.26 21.58 27.09
N GLU A 114 -16.51 21.80 28.39
CA GLU A 114 -17.23 22.95 28.95
C GLU A 114 -18.51 23.42 28.23
N GLU A 115 -19.65 22.81 28.58
CA GLU A 115 -20.98 23.45 28.55
C GLU A 115 -21.17 24.38 29.77
N ASN A 116 -20.30 25.37 29.96
CA ASN A 116 -20.50 26.39 31.00
C ASN A 116 -20.13 27.78 30.45
N ASN A 117 -21.00 28.36 29.62
CA ASN A 117 -21.05 29.83 29.51
C ASN A 117 -22.35 30.41 28.91
N PHE A 118 -23.53 29.98 29.37
CA PHE A 118 -24.76 30.70 29.02
C PHE A 118 -25.87 30.62 30.09
N GLU A 119 -25.57 30.96 31.34
CA GLU A 119 -26.58 31.37 32.34
C GLU A 119 -26.02 32.33 33.42
N GLU A 120 -25.25 33.36 33.04
CA GLU A 120 -24.90 34.45 33.98
C GLU A 120 -24.87 35.84 33.29
N LEU A 121 -25.94 36.19 32.58
CA LEU A 121 -26.18 37.58 32.11
C LEU A 121 -27.64 38.02 32.25
N VAL A 122 -28.38 37.45 33.21
CA VAL A 122 -29.67 38.01 33.67
C VAL A 122 -29.72 37.94 35.20
N GLU A 123 -29.02 38.87 35.85
CA GLU A 123 -29.36 39.56 37.12
C GLU A 123 -28.10 40.15 37.79
N SER A 124 -27.72 41.37 37.39
CA SER A 124 -27.23 42.45 38.26
C SER A 124 -27.09 43.75 37.48
#